data_AF-A0A077ZDG8-F1
#
_entry.id   AF-A0A077ZDG8-F1
#
_cell.length_a   1.000
_cell.length_b   1.000
_cell.length_c   1.000
_cell.angle_alpha   90.00
_cell.angle_beta   90.00
_cell.angle_gamma   90.00
#
_symmetry.space_group_name_H-M   'P 1'
#
loop_
_entity.id
_entity.type
_entity.pdbx_description
1 polymer ?
#
loop_
_entity_poly.entity_id
_entity_poly.type
_entity_poly.pdbx_seq_one_letter_code
_entity_poly.pdbx_strand_id
1 'polypeptide(L)'
;MSKRTWSQANNELGPPRRWLHCPRKGRVISAFFLPFKTPLGHRYDKMVPEENRFYPSMALKGGDSSDKEIGLWIDLTNTRRFYDKKEIEDAGVEYVKLNCKGFGECPSEEQVQEFVRICKSFSERSDKIVGILPPFLFCQIPKKQ
;
A
#
# COMPACT_ATOMS: atom_id res chain seq x y z
N MET A 1 -19.91 -30.95 -7.78
CA MET A 1 -19.96 -29.54 -7.37
C MET A 1 -18.87 -29.28 -6.33
N SER A 2 -17.78 -28.60 -6.70
CA SER A 2 -16.67 -28.28 -5.80
C SER A 2 -17.00 -27.01 -5.00
N LYS A 3 -17.17 -27.14 -3.68
CA LYS A 3 -17.35 -26.01 -2.77
C LYS A 3 -16.00 -25.34 -2.53
N ARG A 4 -15.58 -24.45 -3.44
CA ARG A 4 -14.42 -23.59 -3.17
C ARG A 4 -14.74 -22.70 -1.97
N THR A 5 -13.87 -22.72 -0.99
CA THR A 5 -13.95 -21.80 0.16
C THR A 5 -13.65 -20.37 -0.32
N TRP A 6 -14.22 -19.36 0.35
CA TRP A 6 -13.99 -17.95 0.02
C TRP A 6 -12.50 -17.56 -0.02
N SER A 7 -11.66 -18.24 0.77
CA SER A 7 -10.20 -18.09 0.76
C SER A 7 -9.56 -18.60 -0.54
N GLN A 8 -10.05 -19.71 -1.10
CA GLN A 8 -9.55 -20.27 -2.36
C GLN A 8 -9.91 -19.39 -3.56
N ALA A 9 -11.14 -18.86 -3.62
CA ALA A 9 -11.55 -17.96 -4.70
C ALA A 9 -10.73 -16.66 -4.72
N ASN A 10 -10.37 -16.12 -3.55
CA ASN A 10 -9.48 -14.96 -3.45
C ASN A 10 -8.03 -15.25 -3.86
N ASN A 11 -7.60 -16.52 -3.86
CA ASN A 11 -6.27 -16.93 -4.32
C ASN A 11 -6.14 -17.02 -5.84
N GLU A 12 -7.25 -17.15 -6.55
CA GLU A 12 -7.27 -17.16 -8.03
C GLU A 12 -7.33 -15.74 -8.63
N LEU A 13 -7.64 -14.73 -7.83
CA LEU A 13 -7.58 -13.35 -8.27
C LEU A 13 -6.11 -12.93 -8.40
N GLY A 14 -5.64 -12.88 -9.65
CA GLY A 14 -4.29 -12.43 -9.97
C GLY A 14 -3.97 -11.00 -9.54
N PRO A 15 -2.81 -10.46 -9.97
CA PRO A 15 -2.41 -9.12 -9.61
C PRO A 15 -3.48 -8.10 -10.07
N PRO A 16 -3.63 -6.96 -9.37
CA PRO A 16 -4.60 -5.96 -9.77
C PRO A 16 -4.39 -5.46 -11.21
N ARG A 17 -5.49 -5.10 -11.88
CA ARG A 17 -5.44 -4.52 -13.23
C ARG A 17 -4.55 -3.28 -13.25
N ARG A 18 -3.67 -3.17 -14.26
CA ARG A 18 -2.70 -2.07 -14.44
C ARG A 18 -1.62 -1.96 -13.35
N TRP A 19 -1.46 -2.98 -12.50
CA TRP A 19 -0.42 -2.98 -11.46
C TRP A 19 1.01 -3.11 -12.02
N LEU A 20 1.18 -3.90 -13.07
CA LEU A 20 2.48 -4.36 -13.56
C LEU A 20 3.45 -3.20 -13.89
N HIS A 21 2.96 -2.18 -14.58
CA HIS A 21 3.75 -1.03 -15.03
C HIS A 21 3.51 0.25 -14.22
N CYS A 22 2.65 0.22 -13.18
CA CYS A 22 2.54 1.34 -12.24
C CYS A 22 3.88 1.44 -11.45
N PRO A 23 4.47 2.64 -11.30
CA PRO A 23 5.69 2.83 -10.52
C PRO A 23 5.56 2.27 -9.10
N ARG A 24 6.65 1.72 -8.55
CA ARG A 24 6.63 1.12 -7.21
C ARG A 24 6.35 2.15 -6.13
N LYS A 25 7.07 3.27 -6.15
CA LYS A 25 7.02 4.36 -5.17
C LYS A 25 6.94 5.70 -5.89
N GLY A 26 6.33 6.68 -5.26
CA GLY A 26 6.45 8.09 -5.61
C GLY A 26 7.63 8.76 -4.88
N ARG A 27 7.66 10.09 -4.90
CA ARG A 27 8.61 10.89 -4.12
C ARG A 27 8.06 11.13 -2.72
N VAL A 28 8.94 11.36 -1.75
CA VAL A 28 8.52 11.81 -0.42
C VAL A 28 7.89 13.20 -0.55
N ILE A 29 6.66 13.34 -0.05
CA ILE A 29 5.86 14.57 -0.05
C ILE A 29 6.01 15.21 1.34
N SER A 30 6.30 16.51 1.37
CA SER A 30 6.45 17.29 2.60
C SER A 30 7.41 16.68 3.62
N ALA A 31 8.46 15.98 3.15
CA ALA A 31 9.42 15.24 3.97
C ALA A 31 8.82 14.21 4.96
N PHE A 32 7.57 13.80 4.74
CA PHE A 32 6.78 13.00 5.69
C PHE A 32 5.98 11.86 5.06
N PHE A 33 5.41 12.05 3.87
CA PHE A 33 4.56 11.03 3.24
C PHE A 33 5.25 10.35 2.06
N LEU A 34 5.28 9.02 2.04
CA LEU A 34 5.79 8.23 0.89
C LEU A 34 4.65 7.42 0.27
N PRO A 35 4.10 7.86 -0.88
CA PRO A 35 3.10 7.08 -1.59
C PRO A 35 3.76 5.91 -2.36
N PHE A 36 3.14 4.73 -2.33
CA PHE A 36 3.56 3.58 -3.13
C PHE A 36 2.38 2.72 -3.56
N LYS A 37 2.52 1.97 -4.67
CA LYS A 37 1.48 1.03 -5.10
C LYS A 37 1.40 -0.16 -4.15
N THR A 38 0.32 -0.95 -4.16
CA THR A 38 0.25 -2.11 -3.25
C THR A 38 1.42 -3.05 -3.49
N PRO A 39 2.21 -3.43 -2.48
CA PRO A 39 3.10 -4.56 -2.64
C PRO A 39 2.27 -5.83 -2.83
N LEU A 40 2.87 -6.81 -3.49
CA LEU A 40 2.31 -8.15 -3.68
C LEU A 40 3.27 -9.14 -3.02
N GLY A 41 2.76 -9.99 -2.13
CA GLY A 41 3.54 -11.04 -1.49
C GLY A 41 3.84 -12.21 -2.44
N HIS A 42 4.69 -13.13 -1.99
CA HIS A 42 5.22 -14.25 -2.79
C HIS A 42 4.17 -15.16 -3.47
N ARG A 43 2.93 -15.16 -2.96
CA ARG A 43 1.79 -15.84 -3.60
C ARG A 43 1.50 -15.39 -5.04
N TYR A 44 1.97 -14.21 -5.46
CA TYR A 44 1.81 -13.69 -6.83
C TYR A 44 3.00 -13.99 -7.75
N ASP A 45 4.07 -14.64 -7.28
CA ASP A 45 5.34 -14.79 -8.01
C ASP A 45 5.21 -15.55 -9.35
N LYS A 46 4.23 -16.45 -9.45
CA LYS A 46 3.91 -17.19 -10.68
C LYS A 46 3.16 -16.35 -11.73
N MET A 47 2.60 -15.21 -11.32
CA MET A 47 1.76 -14.32 -12.15
C MET A 47 2.45 -12.98 -12.43
N VAL A 48 3.56 -12.68 -11.77
CA VAL A 48 4.29 -11.42 -11.86
C VAL A 48 5.74 -11.71 -12.26
N PRO A 49 6.19 -11.27 -13.45
CA PRO A 49 7.59 -11.31 -13.87
C PRO A 49 8.52 -10.72 -12.81
N GLU A 50 9.70 -11.31 -12.65
CA GLU A 50 10.65 -10.99 -11.58
C GLU A 50 10.99 -9.50 -11.54
N GLU A 51 11.21 -8.90 -12.70
CA GLU A 51 11.53 -7.49 -12.92
C GLU A 51 10.41 -6.53 -12.49
N ASN A 52 9.17 -7.02 -12.36
CA ASN A 52 8.02 -6.24 -11.93
C ASN A 52 7.62 -6.50 -10.47
N ARG A 53 8.23 -7.48 -9.80
CA ARG A 53 7.88 -7.80 -8.40
C ARG A 53 8.12 -6.61 -7.49
N PHE A 54 7.28 -6.51 -6.47
CA PHE A 54 7.33 -5.46 -5.47
C PHE A 54 6.75 -6.00 -4.16
N TYR A 55 7.64 -6.50 -3.30
CA TYR A 55 7.28 -7.07 -2.00
C TYR A 55 7.16 -6.00 -0.91
N PRO A 56 6.51 -6.31 0.23
CA PRO A 56 6.50 -5.43 1.40
C PRO A 56 7.91 -4.99 1.83
N SER A 57 8.87 -5.92 1.84
CA SER A 57 10.28 -5.63 2.15
C SER A 57 10.93 -4.62 1.19
N MET A 58 10.54 -4.60 -0.08
CA MET A 58 11.01 -3.60 -1.05
C MET A 58 10.38 -2.23 -0.81
N ALA A 59 9.13 -2.20 -0.33
CA ALA A 59 8.42 -0.97 0.00
C ALA A 59 8.98 -0.30 1.26
N LEU A 60 9.35 -1.11 2.27
CA LEU A 60 9.91 -0.69 3.55
C LEU A 60 11.29 -0.04 3.44
N LYS A 61 12.12 -0.48 2.49
CA LYS A 61 13.36 0.24 2.13
C LYS A 61 12.98 1.65 1.67
N GLY A 62 13.72 2.69 2.05
CA GLY A 62 13.40 4.09 1.67
C GLY A 62 13.21 4.30 0.16
N GLY A 63 12.74 5.49 -0.23
CA GLY A 63 12.84 5.93 -1.64
C GLY A 63 14.31 6.16 -2.02
N ASP A 64 14.62 6.20 -3.32
CA ASP A 64 16.00 6.31 -3.87
C ASP A 64 16.83 7.52 -3.37
N SER A 65 16.25 8.39 -2.55
CA SER A 65 16.85 9.66 -2.09
C SER A 65 16.51 10.02 -0.64
N SER A 66 15.88 9.13 0.14
CA SER A 66 15.55 9.40 1.54
C SER A 66 16.08 8.31 2.47
N ASP A 67 16.99 8.68 3.37
CA ASP A 67 17.47 7.82 4.48
C ASP A 67 16.39 7.59 5.56
N LYS A 68 15.21 8.19 5.40
CA LYS A 68 14.14 8.06 6.39
C LYS A 68 13.46 6.70 6.29
N GLU A 69 13.40 6.02 7.43
CA GLU A 69 12.66 4.77 7.61
C GLU A 69 11.15 5.04 7.66
N ILE A 70 10.36 4.12 7.12
CA ILE A 70 8.90 4.11 7.36
C ILE A 70 8.66 3.65 8.80
N GLY A 71 7.90 4.43 9.56
CA GLY A 71 7.47 4.04 10.92
C GLY A 71 5.97 3.79 11.03
N LEU A 72 5.19 4.29 10.09
CA LEU A 72 3.75 4.05 9.98
C LEU A 72 3.37 3.69 8.56
N TRP A 73 2.56 2.65 8.43
CA TRP A 73 2.02 2.14 7.17
C TRP A 73 0.50 2.28 7.15
N ILE A 74 -0.01 3.15 6.29
CA ILE A 74 -1.44 3.37 6.12
C ILE A 74 -1.93 2.68 4.85
N ASP A 75 -2.71 1.62 5.02
CA ASP A 75 -3.34 0.86 3.94
C ASP A 75 -4.77 1.34 3.70
N LEU A 76 -4.97 2.07 2.59
CA LEU A 76 -6.26 2.60 2.17
C LEU A 76 -7.05 1.65 1.27
N THR A 77 -6.57 0.42 1.05
CA THR A 77 -7.28 -0.58 0.25
C THR A 77 -8.38 -1.25 1.05
N ASN A 78 -9.45 -1.68 0.38
CA ASN A 78 -10.54 -2.42 1.00
C ASN A 78 -10.33 -3.96 0.97
N THR A 79 -9.08 -4.42 1.06
CA THR A 79 -8.73 -5.85 0.93
C THR A 79 -7.47 -6.18 1.73
N ARG A 80 -7.28 -7.46 2.04
CA ARG A 80 -6.07 -7.99 2.74
C ARG A 80 -5.33 -9.06 1.93
N ARG A 81 -5.71 -9.27 0.65
CA ARG A 81 -5.22 -10.41 -0.15
C ARG A 81 -3.85 -10.19 -0.79
N PHE A 82 -3.30 -8.98 -0.72
CA PHE A 82 -2.12 -8.59 -1.50
C PHE A 82 -0.81 -9.00 -0.85
N TYR A 83 -0.70 -8.86 0.47
CA TYR A 83 0.49 -9.17 1.25
C TYR A 83 0.06 -9.51 2.68
N ASP A 84 0.94 -10.13 3.45
CA ASP A 84 0.69 -10.33 4.88
C ASP A 84 1.11 -9.07 5.63
N LYS A 85 0.17 -8.48 6.40
CA LYS A 85 0.48 -7.30 7.23
C LYS A 85 1.53 -7.61 8.29
N LYS A 86 1.67 -8.88 8.68
CA LYS A 86 2.69 -9.31 9.64
C LYS A 86 4.10 -9.01 9.15
N GLU A 87 4.36 -9.03 7.84
CA GLU A 87 5.67 -8.64 7.28
C GLU A 87 6.03 -7.17 7.59
N ILE A 88 5.01 -6.31 7.75
CA ILE A 88 5.17 -4.89 8.12
C ILE A 88 5.36 -4.77 9.64
N GLU A 89 4.50 -5.44 10.41
CA GLU A 89 4.54 -5.42 11.87
C GLU A 89 5.85 -6.01 12.42
N ASP A 90 6.32 -7.15 11.86
CA ASP A 90 7.59 -7.80 12.23
C ASP A 90 8.83 -6.95 11.88
N ALA A 91 8.70 -6.00 10.94
CA ALA A 91 9.75 -5.02 10.63
C ALA A 91 9.77 -3.82 11.58
N GLY A 92 8.94 -3.83 12.64
CA GLY A 92 8.85 -2.74 13.61
C GLY A 92 8.11 -1.51 13.09
N VAL A 93 7.27 -1.67 12.06
CA VAL A 93 6.46 -0.60 11.47
C VAL A 93 5.01 -0.76 11.91
N GLU A 94 4.42 0.35 12.36
CA GLU A 94 3.02 0.35 12.74
C GLU A 94 2.11 0.23 11.53
N TYR A 95 1.11 -0.64 11.61
CA TYR A 95 0.19 -0.88 10.52
C TYR A 95 -1.21 -0.38 10.86
N VAL A 96 -1.75 0.49 10.02
CA VAL A 96 -3.12 0.99 10.13
C VAL A 96 -3.86 0.74 8.83
N LYS A 97 -5.07 0.20 8.91
CA LYS A 97 -5.97 0.03 7.76
C LYS A 97 -7.14 1.00 7.87
N LEU A 98 -7.24 1.91 6.91
CA LEU A 98 -8.37 2.82 6.78
C LEU A 98 -9.10 2.47 5.49
N ASN A 99 -10.18 1.69 5.58
CA ASN A 99 -10.86 1.16 4.42
C ASN A 99 -11.56 2.27 3.62
N CYS A 100 -10.86 2.90 2.67
CA CYS A 100 -11.47 3.81 1.72
C CYS A 100 -12.27 3.04 0.67
N LYS A 101 -13.42 3.59 0.28
CA LYS A 101 -14.18 3.05 -0.85
C LYS A 101 -13.37 3.26 -2.14
N GLY A 102 -13.51 2.30 -3.05
CA GLY A 102 -12.88 2.38 -4.37
C GLY A 102 -13.79 3.07 -5.38
N PHE A 103 -13.50 2.82 -6.66
CA PHE A 103 -14.38 3.11 -7.80
C PHE A 103 -14.75 4.58 -8.02
N GLY A 104 -13.85 5.50 -7.65
CA GLY A 104 -14.00 6.93 -7.93
C GLY A 104 -14.73 7.70 -6.83
N GLU A 105 -15.10 7.03 -5.73
CA GLU A 105 -15.57 7.72 -4.54
C GLU A 105 -14.38 8.33 -3.78
N CYS A 106 -14.49 9.60 -3.44
CA CYS A 106 -13.57 10.24 -2.52
C CYS A 106 -13.75 9.64 -1.11
N PRO A 107 -12.70 9.66 -0.26
CA PRO A 107 -12.86 9.33 1.16
C PRO A 107 -13.95 10.20 1.81
N SER A 108 -14.69 9.64 2.76
CA SER A 108 -15.65 10.44 3.53
C SER A 108 -14.92 11.42 4.46
N GLU A 109 -15.62 12.45 4.93
CA GLU A 109 -15.06 13.43 5.86
C GLU A 109 -14.50 12.75 7.12
N GLU A 110 -15.20 11.74 7.65
CA GLU A 110 -14.76 10.96 8.81
C GLU A 110 -13.46 10.20 8.52
N GLN A 111 -13.30 9.66 7.30
CA GLN A 111 -12.07 8.98 6.90
C GLN A 111 -10.90 9.96 6.77
N VAL A 112 -11.15 11.16 6.25
CA VAL A 112 -10.15 12.22 6.17
C VAL A 112 -9.73 12.66 7.56
N GLN A 113 -10.69 12.93 8.45
CA GLN A 113 -10.42 13.33 9.84
C GLN A 113 -9.63 12.27 10.59
N GLU A 114 -9.99 10.99 10.43
CA GLU A 114 -9.27 9.89 11.04
C GLU A 114 -7.85 9.76 10.50
N PHE A 115 -7.66 9.84 9.18
CA PHE A 115 -6.33 9.87 8.56
C PHE A 115 -5.47 11.00 9.12
N VAL A 116 -6.02 12.22 9.22
CA VAL A 116 -5.32 13.40 9.78
C VAL A 116 -4.95 13.17 11.24
N ARG A 117 -5.87 12.64 12.06
CA ARG A 117 -5.64 12.35 13.48
C ARG A 117 -4.50 11.35 13.69
N ILE A 118 -4.51 10.26 12.92
CA ILE A 118 -3.45 9.24 12.96
C ILE A 118 -2.11 9.85 12.57
N CYS A 119 -2.05 10.58 11.46
CA CYS A 119 -0.81 11.19 10.97
C CYS A 119 -0.25 12.22 11.96
N LYS A 120 -1.12 13.06 12.56
CA LYS A 120 -0.72 14.04 13.57
C LYS A 120 -0.14 13.35 14.81
N SER A 121 -0.84 12.36 15.36
CA SER A 121 -0.37 11.59 16.52
C SER A 121 0.96 10.88 16.25
N PHE A 122 1.17 10.38 15.03
CA PHE A 122 2.45 9.79 14.64
C PHE A 122 3.58 10.83 14.54
N SER A 123 3.30 12.00 13.95
CA SER A 123 4.29 13.08 13.82
C SER A 123 4.77 13.66 15.16
N GLU A 124 3.95 13.57 16.21
CA GLU A 124 4.30 14.06 17.54
C GLU A 124 5.26 13.13 18.31
N ARG A 125 5.39 11.86 17.88
CA ARG A 125 6.14 10.82 18.62
C ARG A 125 7.24 10.12 17.82
N SER A 126 7.34 10.37 16.52
CA SER A 126 8.36 9.76 15.65
C SER A 126 8.83 10.73 14.57
N ASP A 127 10.13 10.67 14.27
CA ASP A 127 10.80 11.37 13.17
C ASP A 127 10.77 10.58 11.84
N LYS A 128 10.28 9.34 11.88
CA LYS A 128 10.08 8.46 10.73
C LYS A 128 8.99 8.97 9.80
N ILE A 129 8.92 8.39 8.59
CA ILE A 129 7.92 8.76 7.58
C ILE A 129 6.70 7.84 7.60
N VAL A 130 5.61 8.33 7.01
CA VAL A 130 4.35 7.60 6.79
C VAL A 130 4.32 7.04 5.37
N GLY A 131 4.30 5.73 5.26
CA GLY A 131 4.02 5.01 4.02
C GLY A 131 2.53 4.99 3.72
N ILE A 132 2.12 5.47 2.55
CA ILE A 132 0.71 5.50 2.14
C ILE A 132 0.49 4.57 0.97
N LEU A 133 -0.42 3.62 1.16
CA LEU A 133 -0.93 2.76 0.11
C LEU A 133 -2.33 3.22 -0.32
N PRO A 134 -2.49 3.96 -1.43
CA PRO A 134 -3.79 4.42 -1.89
C PRO A 134 -4.62 3.29 -2.50
N PRO A 135 -5.96 3.43 -2.55
CA PRO A 135 -6.80 2.48 -3.27
C PRO A 135 -6.46 2.53 -4.76
N PHE A 136 -6.61 1.37 -5.42
CA PHE A 136 -6.06 1.08 -6.75
C PHE A 136 -6.39 2.09 -7.86
N LEU A 137 -7.43 2.91 -7.68
CA LEU A 137 -7.83 3.90 -8.67
C LEU A 137 -6.98 5.18 -8.68
N PHE A 138 -6.17 5.46 -7.66
CA PHE A 138 -5.35 6.69 -7.67
C PHE A 138 -4.12 6.63 -8.59
N CYS A 139 -3.69 5.44 -9.08
CA CYS A 139 -2.61 5.36 -10.09
C CYS A 139 -3.11 5.73 -11.51
N GLN A 140 -4.17 6.53 -11.63
CA GLN A 140 -4.68 7.10 -12.89
C GLN A 140 -3.99 8.42 -13.30
N ILE A 141 -2.85 8.80 -12.73
CA ILE A 141 -2.10 9.96 -13.24
C ILE A 141 -1.72 9.65 -14.70
N PRO A 142 -2.32 10.34 -15.70
CA PRO A 142 -1.92 10.13 -17.08
C PRO A 142 -0.45 10.54 -17.18
N LYS A 143 0.40 9.68 -17.76
CA LYS A 143 1.69 10.14 -18.24
C LYS A 143 1.38 11.25 -19.24
N LYS A 144 1.72 12.50 -18.92
CA LYS A 144 1.82 13.53 -19.95
C LYS A 144 2.74 12.97 -21.03
N GLN A 145 2.21 12.87 -22.26
CA GLN A 145 3.04 12.77 -23.46
C GLN A 145 3.89 14.04 -23.57
#